data_AF-U6KR80-F1
#
_entry.id   AF-U6KR80-F1
#
_cell.length_a   1.000
_cell.length_b   1.000
_cell.length_c   1.000
_cell.angle_alpha   90.00
_cell.angle_beta   90.00
_cell.angle_gamma   90.00
#
_symmetry.space_group_name_H-M   'P 1'
#
loop_
_entity.id
_entity.type
_entity.pdbx_description
1 polymer ?
#
loop_
_entity_poly.entity_id
_entity_poly.type
_entity_poly.pdbx_seq_one_letter_code
_entity_poly.pdbx_strand_id
1 'polypeptide(L)'
;MEAFGVLGAAAVPARSLLDFSPLSNLQKKHLAKIYAALTSNVLATALGVYVHLNCFALPNFLALLLSLACVLALSFSSQKAHAESKMLTGERALYFGGFGFLNGMLAGNYLAAVHFYVGPQVVPAAFLASVAIFCCLSAAALVAKQRSYLYLGSILG
;
A
#
# COMPACT_ATOMS: atom_id res chain seq x y z
N MET A 1 -34.96 -16.77 -13.55
CA MET A 1 -34.08 -17.89 -13.15
C MET A 1 -33.28 -18.27 -14.38
N GLU A 2 -32.02 -18.70 -14.18
CA GLU A 2 -31.04 -19.13 -15.21
C GLU A 2 -30.29 -17.96 -15.90
N ALA A 3 -28.97 -17.97 -16.05
CA ALA A 3 -27.93 -18.78 -15.47
C ALA A 3 -26.62 -17.98 -15.51
N PHE A 4 -25.80 -18.22 -14.51
CA PHE A 4 -24.42 -17.84 -14.32
C PHE A 4 -23.58 -18.07 -15.62
N GLY A 5 -23.31 -16.99 -16.37
CA GLY A 5 -22.37 -16.98 -17.50
C GLY A 5 -20.90 -16.85 -17.07
N VAL A 6 -20.53 -17.40 -15.91
CA VAL A 6 -19.18 -17.41 -15.31
C VAL A 6 -18.33 -18.52 -15.94
N LEU A 7 -18.39 -18.66 -17.26
CA LEU A 7 -17.60 -19.64 -18.02
C LEU A 7 -16.81 -18.97 -19.15
N GLY A 8 -16.38 -17.72 -18.93
CA GLY A 8 -15.38 -17.02 -19.73
C GLY A 8 -13.95 -17.20 -19.20
N ALA A 9 -13.69 -18.25 -18.41
CA ALA A 9 -12.36 -18.72 -18.06
C ALA A 9 -11.70 -19.36 -19.30
N ALA A 10 -11.54 -18.56 -20.35
CA ALA A 10 -10.66 -18.90 -21.45
C ALA A 10 -9.29 -19.19 -20.84
N ALA A 11 -8.80 -20.40 -21.10
CA ALA A 11 -7.54 -20.92 -20.62
C ALA A 11 -6.39 -19.99 -21.02
N VAL A 12 -6.11 -18.98 -20.20
CA VAL A 12 -4.85 -18.25 -20.27
C VAL A 12 -3.82 -19.22 -19.72
N PRO A 13 -2.89 -19.74 -20.53
CA PRO A 13 -1.87 -20.63 -20.01
C PRO A 13 -1.11 -19.87 -18.92
N ALA A 14 -1.01 -20.43 -17.71
CA ALA A 14 -0.27 -19.82 -16.60
C ALA A 14 1.18 -19.45 -16.99
N ARG A 15 1.70 -20.13 -18.02
CA ARG A 15 2.99 -19.83 -18.67
C ARG A 15 3.03 -18.47 -19.38
N SER A 16 1.94 -17.99 -20.00
CA SER A 16 1.86 -16.63 -20.56
C SER A 16 1.63 -15.55 -19.50
N LEU A 17 0.98 -15.88 -18.37
CA LEU A 17 0.86 -14.94 -17.25
C LEU A 17 2.18 -14.73 -16.50
N LEU A 18 3.06 -15.74 -16.50
CA LEU A 18 4.39 -15.68 -15.91
C LEU A 18 5.49 -15.32 -16.91
N ASP A 19 5.14 -15.02 -18.16
CA ASP A 19 6.12 -14.60 -19.17
C ASP A 19 6.43 -13.11 -19.01
N PHE A 20 7.20 -12.80 -17.96
CA PHE A 20 7.76 -11.46 -17.72
C PHE A 20 8.92 -11.14 -18.69
N SER A 21 9.04 -11.86 -19.81
CA SER A 21 10.03 -11.63 -20.87
C SER A 21 9.99 -10.24 -21.51
N PRO A 22 8.86 -9.52 -21.63
CA PRO A 22 8.88 -8.17 -22.20
C PRO A 22 9.26 -7.06 -21.19
N LEU A 23 9.44 -7.38 -19.91
CA LEU A 23 9.82 -6.39 -18.88
C LEU A 23 11.33 -6.22 -18.82
N SER A 24 11.81 -4.98 -19.09
CA SER A 24 13.22 -4.64 -18.96
C SER A 24 13.72 -4.87 -17.52
N ASN A 25 14.97 -5.30 -17.38
CA ASN A 25 15.60 -5.53 -16.07
C ASN A 25 15.59 -4.27 -15.18
N LEU A 26 15.51 -3.08 -15.76
CA LEU A 26 15.42 -1.81 -15.05
C LEU A 26 14.05 -1.60 -14.39
N GLN A 27 12.96 -1.88 -15.12
CA GLN A 27 11.60 -1.76 -14.57
C GLN A 27 11.34 -2.77 -13.46
N LYS A 28 11.84 -4.01 -13.60
CA LYS A 28 11.76 -5.04 -12.54
C LYS A 28 12.43 -4.55 -11.25
N LYS A 29 13.61 -3.94 -11.36
CA LYS A 29 14.33 -3.38 -10.20
C LYS A 29 13.59 -2.20 -9.56
N HIS A 30 13.01 -1.31 -10.36
CA HIS A 30 12.24 -0.18 -9.83
C HIS A 30 10.97 -0.66 -9.11
N LEU A 31 10.24 -1.58 -9.73
CA LEU A 31 9.02 -2.14 -9.17
C LEU A 31 9.27 -2.93 -7.88
N ALA A 32 10.36 -3.71 -7.83
CA ALA A 32 10.78 -4.40 -6.62
C ALA A 32 11.02 -3.43 -5.46
N LYS A 33 11.60 -2.25 -5.72
CA LYS A 33 11.79 -1.20 -4.70
C LYS A 33 10.45 -0.63 -4.21
N ILE A 34 9.49 -0.41 -5.10
CA ILE A 34 8.15 0.07 -4.72
C ILE A 34 7.43 -0.95 -3.85
N TYR A 35 7.40 -2.21 -4.25
CA TYR A 35 6.75 -3.25 -3.43
C TYR A 35 7.47 -3.46 -2.10
N ALA A 36 8.80 -3.37 -2.06
CA ALA A 36 9.56 -3.41 -0.81
C ALA A 36 9.18 -2.23 0.11
N ALA A 37 9.08 -1.02 -0.43
CA ALA A 37 8.64 0.15 0.35
C ALA A 37 7.18 0.06 0.81
N LEU A 38 6.29 -0.47 -0.03
CA LEU A 38 4.88 -0.66 0.31
C LEU A 38 4.72 -1.67 1.44
N THR A 39 5.37 -2.84 1.32
CA THR A 39 5.31 -3.89 2.34
C THR A 39 5.94 -3.44 3.66
N SER A 40 7.07 -2.72 3.63
CA SER A 40 7.66 -2.17 4.85
C SER A 40 6.76 -1.16 5.54
N ASN A 41 6.02 -0.34 4.77
CA ASN A 41 5.03 0.58 5.33
C ASN A 41 3.84 -0.15 5.94
N VAL A 42 3.32 -1.20 5.28
CA VAL A 42 2.24 -2.02 5.84
C VAL A 42 2.66 -2.68 7.16
N LEU A 43 3.90 -3.20 7.23
CA LEU A 43 4.46 -3.73 8.48
C LEU A 43 4.58 -2.66 9.57
N ALA A 44 5.05 -1.46 9.21
CA ALA A 44 5.13 -0.34 10.15
C ALA A 44 3.74 0.07 10.67
N THR A 45 2.74 0.14 9.80
CA THR A 45 1.34 0.38 10.18
C THR A 45 0.80 -0.71 11.11
N ALA A 46 1.06 -1.98 10.81
CA ALA A 46 0.65 -3.10 11.66
C ALA A 46 1.28 -3.04 13.07
N LEU A 47 2.58 -2.71 13.15
CA LEU A 47 3.26 -2.45 14.41
C LEU A 47 2.66 -1.27 15.16
N GLY A 48 2.28 -0.20 14.47
CA GLY A 48 1.60 0.97 15.05
C GLY A 48 0.27 0.61 15.70
N VAL A 49 -0.57 -0.17 15.03
CA VAL A 49 -1.83 -0.67 15.59
C VAL A 49 -1.55 -1.53 16.83
N TYR A 50 -0.59 -2.45 16.76
CA TYR A 50 -0.26 -3.35 17.87
C TYR A 50 0.22 -2.58 19.12
N VAL A 51 1.11 -1.59 18.94
CA VAL A 51 1.63 -0.76 20.04
C VAL A 51 0.51 0.10 20.66
N HIS A 52 -0.38 0.67 19.85
CA HIS A 52 -1.51 1.46 20.34
C HIS A 52 -2.48 0.62 21.19
N LEU A 53 -2.74 -0.62 20.80
CA LEU A 53 -3.64 -1.52 21.54
C LEU A 53 -3.03 -2.02 22.86
N ASN A 54 -1.70 -2.23 22.93
CA ASN A 54 -1.06 -2.92 24.05
C ASN A 54 -0.32 -2.00 25.04
N CYS A 55 0.12 -0.81 24.62
CA CYS A 55 1.03 0.01 25.40
C CYS A 55 0.48 1.40 25.76
N PHE A 56 -0.04 2.17 24.80
CA PHE A 56 -0.43 3.56 25.05
C PHE A 56 -1.48 4.05 24.06
N ALA A 57 -2.66 4.45 24.55
CA ALA A 57 -3.66 5.16 23.76
C ALA A 57 -3.24 6.63 23.63
N LEU A 58 -2.40 6.93 22.63
CA LEU A 58 -2.09 8.32 22.31
C LEU A 58 -3.39 9.03 21.91
N PRO A 59 -3.65 10.26 22.41
CA PRO A 59 -4.83 11.01 22.00
C PRO A 59 -4.77 11.22 20.48
N ASN A 60 -5.86 10.90 19.79
CA ASN A 60 -5.96 10.94 18.33
C ASN A 60 -5.48 12.28 17.74
N PHE A 61 -5.67 13.38 18.46
CA PHE A 61 -5.24 14.72 18.08
C PHE A 61 -3.71 14.86 17.97
N LEU A 62 -2.97 14.25 18.91
CA LEU A 62 -1.51 14.30 18.93
C LEU A 62 -0.93 13.41 17.83
N ALA A 63 -1.51 12.23 17.61
CA ALA A 63 -1.10 11.33 16.54
C ALA A 63 -1.36 11.97 15.16
N LEU A 64 -2.48 12.69 15.00
CA LEU A 64 -2.81 13.43 13.78
C LEU A 64 -1.85 14.60 13.53
N LEU A 65 -1.55 15.41 14.54
CA LEU A 65 -0.54 16.47 14.45
C LEU A 65 0.85 15.91 14.11
N LEU A 66 1.23 14.78 14.71
CA LEU A 66 2.53 14.15 14.48
C LEU A 66 2.61 13.51 13.09
N SER A 67 1.51 12.97 12.56
CA SER A 67 1.43 12.53 11.16
C SER A 67 1.57 13.68 10.17
N LEU A 68 0.91 14.82 10.43
CA LEU A 68 1.06 16.06 9.66
C LEU A 68 2.48 16.59 9.70
N ALA A 69 3.10 16.62 10.88
CA ALA A 69 4.50 17.01 11.03
C ALA A 69 5.43 16.07 10.25
N CYS A 70 5.15 14.78 10.20
CA CYS A 70 5.93 13.80 9.43
C CYS A 70 5.81 14.03 7.91
N VAL A 71 4.60 14.32 7.40
CA VAL A 71 4.35 14.66 5.99
C VAL A 71 5.01 15.98 5.62
N LEU A 72 4.94 16.98 6.50
CA LEU A 72 5.63 18.25 6.31
C LEU A 72 7.15 18.05 6.31
N ALA A 73 7.70 17.27 7.24
CA ALA A 73 9.12 16.93 7.28
C ALA A 73 9.57 16.20 6.00
N LEU A 74 8.75 15.27 5.47
CA LEU A 74 8.98 14.64 4.16
C LEU A 74 8.96 15.66 3.01
N SER A 75 8.01 16.60 3.03
CA SER A 75 7.86 17.62 1.99
C SER A 75 9.04 18.61 1.99
N PHE A 76 9.44 19.09 3.17
CA PHE A 76 10.61 19.96 3.33
C PHE A 76 11.92 19.22 3.03
N SER A 77 12.04 17.95 3.41
CA SER A 77 13.18 17.09 3.05
C SER A 77 13.26 16.87 1.54
N SER A 78 12.12 16.74 0.86
CA SER A 78 12.06 16.63 -0.60
C SER A 78 12.60 17.88 -1.30
N GLN A 79 12.38 19.08 -0.75
CA GLN A 79 12.96 20.32 -1.30
C GLN A 79 14.48 20.40 -1.13
N LYS A 80 15.04 19.90 -0.01
CA LYS A 80 16.51 19.84 0.18
C LYS A 80 17.18 18.77 -0.71
N ALA A 81 16.50 17.66 -0.99
CA ALA A 81 17.07 16.56 -1.77
C ALA A 81 17.31 16.89 -3.26
N HIS A 82 16.61 17.90 -3.81
CA HIS A 82 16.87 18.38 -5.18
C HIS A 82 18.25 19.04 -5.33
N ALA A 83 18.87 19.51 -4.25
CA ALA A 83 20.18 20.16 -4.29
C ALA A 83 21.37 19.19 -4.26
N GLU A 84 21.21 17.95 -3.77
CA GLU A 84 22.36 17.05 -3.50
C GLU A 84 22.35 15.73 -4.30
N SER A 85 21.38 15.48 -5.19
CA SER A 85 21.32 14.28 -6.05
C SER A 85 21.38 12.91 -5.32
N LYS A 86 21.20 12.88 -3.99
CA LYS A 86 21.25 11.66 -3.19
C LYS A 86 19.85 11.06 -3.07
N MET A 87 19.45 10.32 -4.11
CA MET A 87 18.06 9.89 -4.34
C MET A 87 17.43 8.96 -3.28
N LEU A 88 18.18 8.36 -2.36
CA LEU A 88 17.62 7.48 -1.31
C LEU A 88 18.42 7.57 -0.02
N THR A 89 18.28 8.66 0.73
CA THR A 89 18.75 8.70 2.11
C THR A 89 17.82 7.83 2.96
N GLY A 90 18.36 6.89 3.74
CA GLY A 90 17.59 6.01 4.63
C GLY A 90 16.64 6.76 5.57
N GLU A 91 16.92 8.03 5.83
CA GLU A 91 16.05 8.96 6.55
C GLU A 91 14.67 9.13 5.89
N ARG A 92 14.54 9.16 4.56
CA ARG A 92 13.23 9.24 3.88
C ARG A 92 12.41 7.98 4.10
N ALA A 93 13.05 6.81 4.07
CA ALA A 93 12.39 5.55 4.37
C ALA A 93 11.96 5.49 5.84
N LEU A 94 12.77 6.08 6.75
CA LEU A 94 12.43 6.20 8.16
C LEU A 94 11.22 7.13 8.38
N TYR A 95 11.20 8.31 7.76
CA TYR A 95 10.04 9.22 7.83
C TYR A 95 8.79 8.60 7.18
N PHE A 96 8.94 7.89 6.06
CA PHE A 96 7.82 7.18 5.44
C PHE A 96 7.27 6.06 6.34
N GLY A 97 8.14 5.24 6.93
CA GLY A 97 7.75 4.23 7.90
C GLY A 97 7.17 4.82 9.19
N GLY A 98 7.71 5.94 9.66
CA GLY A 98 7.19 6.71 10.80
C GLY A 98 5.79 7.23 10.54
N PHE A 99 5.55 7.80 9.36
CA PHE A 99 4.21 8.18 8.90
C PHE A 99 3.27 6.97 8.85
N GLY A 100 3.72 5.83 8.32
CA GLY A 100 2.94 4.58 8.31
C GLY A 100 2.58 4.08 9.71
N PHE A 101 3.51 4.13 10.66
CA PHE A 101 3.32 3.75 12.06
C PHE A 101 2.32 4.67 12.76
N LEU A 102 2.50 5.99 12.62
CA LEU A 102 1.59 7.01 13.15
C LEU A 102 0.17 6.78 12.63
N ASN A 103 0.01 6.61 11.32
CA ASN A 103 -1.27 6.34 10.68
C ASN A 103 -1.90 5.03 11.19
N GLY A 104 -1.08 4.01 11.47
CA GLY A 104 -1.52 2.78 12.14
C GLY A 104 -2.09 3.01 13.54
N MET A 105 -1.45 3.86 14.36
CA MET A 105 -2.00 4.21 15.68
C MET A 105 -3.35 4.94 15.57
N LEU A 106 -3.52 5.85 14.60
CA LEU A 106 -4.81 6.51 14.35
C LEU A 106 -5.89 5.49 13.97
N ALA A 107 -5.55 4.54 13.10
CA ALA A 107 -6.45 3.46 12.69
C ALA A 107 -6.79 2.51 13.84
N GLY A 108 -5.91 2.32 14.82
CA GLY A 108 -6.12 1.45 15.98
C GLY A 108 -7.37 1.80 16.79
N ASN A 109 -7.63 3.10 17.01
CA ASN A 109 -8.83 3.54 17.72
C ASN A 109 -10.12 3.25 16.94
N TYR A 110 -10.08 3.36 15.61
CA TYR A 110 -11.20 3.01 14.74
C TYR A 110 -11.43 1.50 14.70
N LEU A 111 -10.36 0.71 14.61
CA LEU A 111 -10.40 -0.75 14.65
C LEU A 111 -11.00 -1.27 15.97
N ALA A 112 -10.68 -0.63 17.10
CA ALA A 112 -11.29 -0.95 18.38
C ALA A 112 -12.81 -0.68 18.40
N ALA A 113 -13.26 0.43 17.80
CA ALA A 113 -14.69 0.72 17.66
C ALA A 113 -15.39 -0.32 16.75
N VAL A 114 -14.82 -0.63 15.59
CA VAL A 114 -15.40 -1.62 14.66
C VAL A 114 -15.46 -3.01 15.30
N HIS A 115 -14.43 -3.40 16.06
CA HIS A 115 -14.43 -4.67 16.80
C HIS A 115 -15.64 -4.75 17.74
N PHE A 116 -15.94 -3.70 18.49
CA PHE A 116 -17.01 -3.70 19.49
C PHE A 116 -18.41 -3.69 18.85
N TYR A 117 -18.62 -2.95 17.76
CA TYR A 117 -19.95 -2.77 17.16
C TYR A 117 -20.32 -3.79 16.07
N VAL A 118 -19.35 -4.30 15.32
CA VAL A 118 -19.60 -5.15 14.13
C VAL A 118 -19.10 -6.58 14.33
N GLY A 119 -18.08 -6.75 15.17
CA GLY A 119 -17.50 -8.04 15.53
C GLY A 119 -16.09 -8.26 14.97
N PRO A 120 -15.30 -9.15 15.60
CA PRO A 120 -13.85 -9.26 15.39
C PRO A 120 -13.43 -9.81 14.01
N GLN A 121 -14.32 -10.52 13.33
CA GLN A 121 -14.04 -11.22 12.07
C GLN A 121 -13.95 -10.29 10.84
N VAL A 122 -14.50 -9.08 10.93
CA VAL A 122 -14.58 -8.15 9.78
C VAL A 122 -13.21 -7.56 9.43
N VAL A 123 -12.38 -7.29 10.44
CA VAL A 123 -11.06 -6.68 10.26
C VAL A 123 -10.13 -7.54 9.38
N PRO A 124 -9.87 -8.83 9.71
CA PRO A 124 -9.00 -9.66 8.87
C PRO A 124 -9.62 -9.96 7.50
N ALA A 125 -10.95 -10.07 7.40
CA ALA A 125 -11.63 -10.30 6.13
C ALA A 125 -11.46 -9.11 5.16
N ALA A 126 -11.64 -7.87 5.65
CA ALA A 126 -11.46 -6.67 4.85
C ALA A 126 -9.99 -6.49 4.39
N PHE A 127 -9.04 -6.83 5.25
CA PHE A 127 -7.62 -6.80 4.91
C PHE A 127 -7.28 -7.82 3.80
N LEU A 128 -7.70 -9.07 3.96
CA LEU A 128 -7.47 -10.12 2.96
C LEU A 128 -8.13 -9.80 1.62
N ALA A 129 -9.36 -9.27 1.63
CA ALA A 129 -10.04 -8.82 0.42
C ALA A 129 -9.25 -7.70 -0.28
N SER A 130 -8.76 -6.72 0.47
CA SER A 130 -7.95 -5.62 -0.07
C SER A 130 -6.64 -6.11 -0.67
N VAL A 131 -5.94 -7.03 0.01
CA VAL A 131 -4.71 -7.65 -0.50
C VAL A 131 -4.98 -8.46 -1.76
N ALA A 132 -6.06 -9.23 -1.80
CA ALA A 132 -6.43 -10.02 -2.97
C ALA A 132 -6.72 -9.13 -4.20
N ILE A 133 -7.50 -8.05 -4.01
CA ILE A 133 -7.78 -7.07 -5.06
C ILE A 133 -6.49 -6.38 -5.52
N PHE A 134 -5.65 -5.94 -4.57
CA PHE A 134 -4.37 -5.29 -4.88
C PHE A 134 -3.43 -6.22 -5.66
N CYS A 135 -3.33 -7.49 -5.28
CA CYS A 135 -2.53 -8.49 -5.99
C CYS A 135 -3.07 -8.74 -7.40
N CYS A 136 -4.39 -8.87 -7.56
CA CYS A 136 -5.02 -9.04 -8.87
C CYS A 136 -4.75 -7.83 -9.78
N LEU A 137 -4.94 -6.61 -9.27
CA LEU A 137 -4.67 -5.38 -10.02
C LEU A 137 -3.19 -5.19 -10.32
N SER A 138 -2.29 -5.53 -9.39
CA SER A 138 -0.84 -5.53 -9.63
C SER A 138 -0.45 -6.51 -10.73
N ALA A 139 -0.99 -7.73 -10.71
CA ALA A 139 -0.73 -8.73 -11.73
C ALA A 139 -1.27 -8.28 -13.10
N ALA A 140 -2.50 -7.74 -13.14
CA ALA A 140 -3.06 -7.15 -14.36
C ALA A 140 -2.17 -6.01 -14.89
N ALA A 141 -1.70 -5.12 -14.00
CA ALA A 141 -0.82 -4.01 -14.36
C ALA A 141 0.53 -4.46 -14.93
N LEU A 142 1.06 -5.58 -14.43
CA LEU A 142 2.30 -6.18 -14.90
C LEU A 142 2.15 -6.88 -16.25
N VAL A 143 0.99 -7.49 -16.51
CA VAL A 143 0.72 -8.26 -17.73
C VAL A 143 0.24 -7.36 -18.88
N ALA A 144 -0.48 -6.27 -18.61
CA ALA A 144 -0.98 -5.43 -19.69
C ALA A 144 0.12 -4.57 -20.33
N LYS A 145 0.15 -4.62 -21.67
CA LYS A 145 1.14 -3.96 -22.52
C LYS A 145 1.07 -2.43 -22.32
N GLN A 146 2.24 -1.84 -22.05
CA GLN A 146 2.54 -0.49 -21.52
C GLN A 146 1.83 0.74 -22.13
N ARG A 147 0.99 0.62 -23.17
CA ARG A 147 0.26 1.76 -23.77
C ARG A 147 -1.21 1.88 -23.38
N SER A 148 -1.82 0.87 -22.75
CA SER A 148 -3.26 0.92 -22.39
C SER A 148 -3.54 1.56 -21.03
N TYR A 149 -2.57 1.59 -20.11
CA TYR A 149 -2.76 2.13 -18.75
C TYR A 149 -2.76 3.66 -18.67
N LEU A 150 -2.22 4.34 -19.70
CA LEU A 150 -2.21 5.81 -19.76
C LEU A 150 -3.65 6.35 -19.93
N TYR A 151 -4.50 5.63 -20.67
CA TYR A 151 -5.93 5.94 -20.79
C TYR A 151 -6.74 5.64 -19.52
N LEU A 152 -6.37 4.59 -18.77
CA LEU A 152 -7.05 4.24 -17.51
C LEU A 152 -6.68 5.19 -16.36
N GLY A 153 -5.43 5.69 -16.34
CA GLY A 153 -5.02 6.74 -15.40
C GLY A 153 -5.72 8.07 -15.65
N SER A 154 -5.96 8.43 -16.92
CA SER A 154 -6.66 9.67 -17.29
C SER A 154 -8.17 9.66 -17.03
N ILE A 155 -8.81 8.48 -16.95
CA ILE A 155 -10.25 8.38 -16.66
C ILE A 155 -10.57 8.21 -15.16
N LEU A 156 -9.56 7.84 -14.37
CA LEU A 156 -9.69 7.60 -12.93
C LEU A 156 -9.03 8.69 -12.06
N GLY A 157 -8.24 9.59 -12.68
CA GLY A 157 -7.55 10.70 -12.04
C GLY A 157 -8.38 11.97 -11.90
#